data_AF-A0AAV1PG21-F1
#
_entry.id   AF-A0AAV1PG21-F1
#
_cell.length_a   1.000
_cell.length_b   1.000
_cell.length_c   1.000
_cell.angle_alpha   90.00
_cell.angle_beta   90.00
_cell.angle_gamma   90.00
#
_symmetry.space_group_name_H-M   'P 1'
#
loop_
_entity.id
_entity.type
_entity.pdbx_description
1 polymer ?
#
loop_
_entity_poly.entity_id
_entity_poly.type
_entity_poly.pdbx_seq_one_letter_code
_entity_poly.pdbx_strand_id
1 'polypeptide(L)'
;MKRIKESLENATIPTATDTTTKIDRHTGMVMNLTDLKKHIEEVIMVPMDHKNLDKDVQYFSTVASTTENVAVYIWDNMVKALPPGLLYEIKIYETDNNIVVYRGE
;
A
#
# COMPACT_ATOMS: atom_id res chain seq x y z
N MET A 1 7.87 10.79 -2.97
CA MET A 1 6.44 10.80 -2.59
C MET A 1 5.47 10.93 -3.75
N LYS A 2 5.57 11.92 -4.65
CA LYS A 2 4.67 12.05 -5.82
C LYS A 2 4.51 10.74 -6.62
N ARG A 3 5.60 9.96 -6.77
CA ARG A 3 5.59 8.64 -7.44
C ARG A 3 5.14 7.47 -6.58
N ILE A 4 5.24 7.56 -5.25
CA ILE A 4 4.62 6.61 -4.32
C ILE A 4 3.10 6.72 -4.45
N LYS A 5 2.57 7.95 -4.59
CA LYS A 5 1.15 8.19 -4.90
C LYS A 5 0.74 7.53 -6.21
N GLU A 6 1.46 7.78 -7.30
CA GLU A 6 1.20 7.13 -8.61
C GLU A 6 1.31 5.60 -8.54
N SER A 7 2.24 5.07 -7.74
CA SER A 7 2.40 3.63 -7.51
C SER A 7 1.18 3.01 -6.80
N LEU A 8 0.67 3.69 -5.78
CA LEU A 8 -0.47 3.24 -4.99
C LEU A 8 -1.80 3.44 -5.72
N GLU A 9 -1.91 4.47 -6.56
CA GLU A 9 -3.05 4.65 -7.48
C GLU A 9 -3.12 3.54 -8.53
N ASN A 10 -1.97 2.93 -8.87
CA ASN A 10 -1.87 1.77 -9.76
C ASN A 10 -1.82 0.42 -9.03
N ALA A 11 -2.05 0.40 -7.71
CA ALA A 11 -2.09 -0.83 -6.93
C ALA A 11 -3.17 -1.74 -7.52
N THR A 12 -2.73 -2.81 -8.16
CA THR A 12 -3.62 -3.76 -8.82
C THR A 12 -4.24 -4.63 -7.75
N ILE A 13 -5.55 -4.45 -7.50
CA ILE A 13 -6.32 -5.46 -6.76
C ILE A 13 -6.23 -6.74 -7.60
N PRO A 14 -5.80 -7.89 -7.04
CA PRO A 14 -5.73 -9.12 -7.80
C PRO A 14 -7.09 -9.42 -8.42
N THR A 15 -7.13 -9.47 -9.75
CA THR A 15 -8.27 -10.01 -10.49
C THR A 15 -8.37 -11.49 -10.13
N ALA A 16 -9.62 -11.98 -9.97
CA ALA A 16 -9.99 -13.20 -9.24
C ALA A 16 -9.57 -14.53 -9.90
N THR A 17 -8.29 -14.65 -10.26
CA THR A 17 -7.69 -15.86 -10.81
C THR A 17 -6.88 -16.65 -9.77
N ASP A 18 -6.65 -16.09 -8.57
CA ASP A 18 -6.00 -16.79 -7.44
C ASP A 18 -6.88 -16.77 -6.16
N THR A 19 -7.84 -17.68 -6.17
CA THR A 19 -8.46 -18.48 -5.08
C THR A 19 -8.83 -17.91 -3.67
N THR A 20 -8.73 -16.62 -3.34
CA THR A 20 -9.09 -16.19 -1.95
C THR A 20 -10.03 -14.99 -1.81
N THR A 21 -10.19 -14.15 -2.83
CA THR A 21 -11.03 -12.96 -2.77
C THR A 21 -12.40 -13.19 -3.41
N LYS A 22 -13.47 -13.09 -2.61
CA LYS A 22 -14.86 -13.21 -3.11
C LYS A 22 -15.22 -11.95 -3.88
N ILE A 23 -15.50 -12.08 -5.18
CA ILE A 23 -16.10 -11.01 -5.96
C ILE A 23 -17.56 -10.86 -5.54
N ASP A 24 -17.97 -9.64 -5.20
CA ASP A 24 -19.37 -9.30 -5.02
C ASP A 24 -20.11 -9.44 -6.36
N ARG A 25 -21.13 -10.30 -6.42
CA ARG A 25 -21.82 -10.65 -7.67
C ARG A 25 -22.69 -9.53 -8.24
N HIS A 26 -23.02 -8.52 -7.44
CA HIS A 26 -23.84 -7.39 -7.86
C HIS A 26 -23.00 -6.27 -8.44
N THR A 27 -21.83 -6.02 -7.86
CA THR A 27 -20.93 -4.93 -8.24
C THR A 27 -19.76 -5.37 -9.13
N GLY A 28 -19.43 -6.67 -9.13
CA GLY A 28 -18.26 -7.21 -9.84
C GLY A 28 -16.93 -6.83 -9.20
N MET A 29 -16.94 -6.25 -7.99
CA MET A 29 -15.75 -5.79 -7.29
C MET A 29 -15.38 -6.70 -6.12
N VAL A 30 -14.09 -6.79 -5.81
CA VAL A 30 -13.59 -7.45 -4.59
C VAL A 30 -13.72 -6.52 -3.37
N MET A 31 -13.51 -5.22 -3.57
CA MET A 31 -13.70 -4.15 -2.59
C MET A 31 -14.12 -2.88 -3.32
N ASN A 32 -14.90 -2.02 -2.65
CA ASN A 32 -15.23 -0.70 -3.17
C ASN A 32 -13.95 0.16 -3.28
N LEU A 33 -13.68 0.68 -4.48
CA LEU A 33 -12.52 1.52 -4.76
C LEU A 33 -12.49 2.82 -3.92
N THR A 34 -13.66 3.36 -3.56
CA THR A 34 -13.76 4.53 -2.68
C THR A 34 -13.22 4.23 -1.28
N ASP A 35 -13.55 3.06 -0.73
CA ASP A 35 -13.09 2.65 0.59
C ASP A 35 -11.58 2.35 0.57
N LEU A 36 -11.10 1.66 -0.48
CA LEU A 36 -9.67 1.43 -0.67
C LEU A 36 -8.89 2.74 -0.74
N LYS A 37 -9.38 3.72 -1.52
CA LYS A 37 -8.75 5.03 -1.63
C LYS A 37 -8.68 5.75 -0.29
N LYS A 38 -9.74 5.64 0.52
CA LYS A 38 -9.76 6.21 1.87
C LYS A 38 -8.69 5.57 2.77
N HIS A 39 -8.57 4.25 2.75
CA HIS A 39 -7.52 3.57 3.52
C HIS A 39 -6.12 3.99 3.08
N ILE A 40 -5.86 4.09 1.78
CA ILE A 40 -4.58 4.59 1.24
C ILE A 40 -4.30 6.01 1.72
N GLU A 41 -5.31 6.89 1.69
CA GLU A 41 -5.18 8.27 2.16
C GLU A 41 -4.77 8.33 3.63
N GLU A 42 -5.49 7.61 4.49
CA GLU A 42 -5.27 7.61 5.94
C GLU A 42 -3.94 6.95 6.32
N VAL A 43 -3.59 5.84 5.69
CA VAL A 43 -2.43 5.00 6.05
C VAL A 43 -1.12 5.50 5.45
N ILE A 44 -1.18 6.10 4.26
CA ILE A 44 0.02 6.40 3.48
C ILE A 44 0.16 7.89 3.24
N MET A 45 -0.90 8.54 2.75
CA MET A 45 -0.83 9.92 2.28
C MET A 45 -0.70 10.90 3.44
N VAL A 46 -1.59 10.82 4.43
CA VAL A 46 -1.55 11.68 5.62
C VAL A 46 -0.24 11.57 6.43
N PRO A 47 0.27 10.36 6.74
CA PRO A 47 1.48 10.26 7.54
C PRO A 47 2.73 10.60 6.75
N MET A 48 2.78 10.34 5.44
CA MET A 48 4.03 10.42 4.68
C MET A 48 4.10 11.65 3.77
N ASP A 49 3.00 12.08 3.14
CA ASP A 49 3.02 13.07 2.06
C ASP A 49 3.62 14.43 2.47
N HIS A 50 4.51 14.97 1.63
CA HIS A 50 5.29 16.19 1.88
C HIS A 50 6.09 16.19 3.20
N LYS A 51 6.38 15.03 3.79
CA LYS A 51 7.22 14.90 4.99
C LYS A 51 8.60 14.31 4.74
N ASN A 52 9.51 14.59 5.66
CA ASN A 52 10.80 13.89 5.77
C ASN A 52 10.60 12.63 6.61
N LEU A 53 10.75 11.45 6.02
CA LEU A 53 10.40 10.19 6.69
C LEU A 53 11.21 9.98 7.98
N ASP A 54 12.51 10.19 7.95
CA ASP A 54 13.40 9.96 9.10
C ASP A 54 13.11 10.90 10.29
N LYS A 55 12.52 12.07 10.04
CA LYS A 55 12.23 13.09 11.06
C LYS A 55 10.78 13.12 11.52
N ASP A 56 9.86 12.95 10.58
CA ASP A 56 8.44 13.24 10.78
C ASP A 56 7.59 11.98 10.96
N VAL A 57 8.15 10.79 10.67
CA VAL A 57 7.46 9.52 10.80
C VAL A 57 8.19 8.67 11.85
N GLN A 58 7.56 8.47 12.99
CA GLN A 58 8.13 7.82 14.17
C GLN A 58 8.79 6.46 13.86
N TYR A 59 8.22 5.69 12.92
CA TYR A 59 8.76 4.40 12.51
C TYR A 59 10.20 4.50 11.95
N PHE A 60 10.49 5.55 11.18
CA PHE A 60 11.80 5.75 10.55
C PHE A 60 12.81 6.49 11.44
N SER A 61 12.45 6.82 12.69
CA SER A 61 13.40 7.38 13.65
C SER A 61 14.48 6.38 14.07
N THR A 62 14.16 5.08 14.00
CA THR A 62 15.06 3.97 14.36
C THR A 62 15.31 2.99 13.21
N VAL A 63 14.62 3.17 12.08
CA VAL A 63 14.69 2.30 10.91
C VAL A 63 15.04 3.16 9.70
N ALA A 64 16.03 2.75 8.89
CA ALA A 64 16.40 3.49 7.70
C ALA A 64 15.21 3.60 6.72
N SER A 65 14.97 4.78 6.18
CA SER A 65 13.88 5.07 5.22
C SER A 65 14.12 4.54 3.79
N THR A 66 14.69 3.33 3.65
CA THR A 66 14.84 2.68 2.35
C THR A 66 13.49 2.26 1.77
N THR A 67 13.42 2.08 0.46
CA THR A 67 12.18 1.72 -0.24
C THR A 67 11.62 0.37 0.24
N GLU A 68 12.47 -0.57 0.64
CA GLU A 68 12.09 -1.85 1.25
C GLU A 68 11.41 -1.65 2.61
N ASN A 69 12.03 -0.86 3.51
CA ASN A 69 11.44 -0.59 4.82
C ASN A 69 10.16 0.23 4.72
N VAL A 70 10.04 1.08 3.70
CA VAL A 70 8.78 1.77 3.38
C VAL A 70 7.71 0.78 2.92
N ALA A 71 8.04 -0.21 2.10
CA ALA A 71 7.09 -1.24 1.68
C ALA A 71 6.57 -2.07 2.86
N VAL A 72 7.46 -2.44 3.79
CA VAL A 72 7.08 -3.13 5.04
C VAL A 72 6.19 -2.24 5.90
N TYR A 73 6.57 -0.98 6.12
CA TYR A 73 5.75 -0.03 6.89
C TYR A 73 4.34 0.13 6.30
N ILE A 74 4.23 0.31 4.98
CA ILE A 74 2.94 0.44 4.31
C ILE A 74 2.12 -0.84 4.47
N TRP A 75 2.73 -2.01 4.25
CA TRP A 75 2.06 -3.30 4.42
C TRP A 75 1.49 -3.48 5.82
N ASP A 76 2.30 -3.27 6.86
CA ASP A 76 1.90 -3.46 8.25
C ASP A 76 0.73 -2.57 8.67
N ASN A 77 0.65 -1.36 8.12
CA ASN A 77 -0.47 -0.46 8.39
C ASN A 77 -1.69 -0.80 7.52
N MET A 78 -1.50 -1.20 6.26
CA MET A 78 -2.59 -1.59 5.36
C MET A 78 -3.28 -2.89 5.81
N VAL A 79 -2.54 -3.89 6.29
CA VAL A 79 -3.12 -5.13 6.84
C VAL A 79 -4.01 -4.86 8.06
N LYS A 80 -3.70 -3.83 8.86
CA LYS A 80 -4.53 -3.43 10.00
C LYS A 80 -5.79 -2.66 9.58
N ALA A 81 -5.71 -1.91 8.48
CA ALA A 81 -6.81 -1.09 7.98
C ALA A 81 -7.79 -1.88 7.11
N LEU A 82 -7.30 -2.90 6.40
CA LEU A 82 -8.09 -3.71 5.47
C LEU A 82 -8.63 -4.99 6.14
N PRO A 83 -9.72 -5.56 5.61
CA PRO A 83 -10.17 -6.89 5.98
C PRO A 83 -9.05 -7.95 5.79
N PRO A 84 -8.94 -8.94 6.69
CA PRO A 84 -7.94 -9.99 6.58
C PRO A 84 -7.99 -10.72 5.23
N GLY A 85 -6.80 -11.00 4.66
CA GLY A 85 -6.65 -11.73 3.40
C GLY A 85 -6.96 -10.91 2.13
N LEU A 86 -7.18 -9.60 2.25
CA LEU A 86 -7.49 -8.74 1.11
C LEU A 86 -6.23 -8.12 0.46
N LEU A 87 -5.23 -7.79 1.26
CA LEU A 87 -3.96 -7.25 0.77
C LEU A 87 -3.10 -8.39 0.21
N TYR A 88 -2.65 -8.21 -1.04
CA TYR A 88 -1.84 -9.21 -1.74
C TYR A 88 -0.41 -8.74 -1.99
N GLU A 89 -0.24 -7.50 -2.46
CA GLU A 89 1.05 -6.96 -2.85
C GLU A 89 1.09 -5.45 -2.61
N ILE A 90 2.20 -4.97 -2.04
CA ILE A 90 2.59 -3.56 -2.06
C ILE A 90 3.74 -3.43 -3.04
N LYS A 91 3.55 -2.56 -4.03
CA LYS A 91 4.57 -2.23 -5.03
C LYS A 91 4.89 -0.75 -4.92
N ILE A 92 6.19 -0.42 -4.91
CA ILE A 92 6.69 0.95 -4.77
C ILE A 92 7.70 1.22 -5.87
N TYR A 93 7.43 2.27 -6.65
CA TYR A 93 8.37 2.83 -7.62
C TYR A 93 9.07 4.04 -7.00
N GLU A 94 10.34 3.88 -6.62
CA GLU A 94 11.16 5.01 -6.16
C GLU A 94 11.66 5.82 -7.35
N THR A 95 12.15 5.13 -8.38
CA THR A 95 12.49 5.67 -9.69
C THR A 95 11.97 4.72 -10.78
N ASP A 96 12.13 5.07 -12.05
CA ASP A 96 11.62 4.23 -13.15
C ASP A 96 12.32 2.86 -13.20
N ASN A 97 13.55 2.79 -12.67
CA ASN A 97 14.38 1.59 -12.65
C ASN A 97 14.48 0.95 -11.25
N ASN A 98 13.99 1.62 -10.20
CA ASN A 98 14.02 1.08 -8.84
C ASN A 98 12.60 0.78 -8.34
N ILE A 99 12.30 -0.51 -8.25
CA ILE A 99 10.98 -1.05 -7.91
C ILE A 99 11.15 -2.04 -6.78
N VAL A 100 10.40 -1.84 -5.70
CA VAL A 100 10.28 -2.79 -4.59
C VAL A 100 8.89 -3.41 -4.63
N VAL A 101 8.85 -4.72 -4.40
CA VAL A 101 7.62 -5.51 -4.27
C VAL A 101 7.67 -6.22 -2.92
N TYR A 102 6.59 -6.12 -2.13
CA TYR A 102 6.46 -6.77 -0.83
C TYR A 102 5.10 -7.45 -0.69
N ARG A 103 5.09 -8.68 -0.14
CA ARG A 103 3.90 -9.55 -0.02
C ARG A 103 3.69 -10.10 1.40
N GLY A 104 4.31 -9.50 2.41
CA GLY A 104 4.18 -9.94 3.80
C GLY A 104 5.06 -11.13 4.19
N GLU A 105 6.13 -11.39 3.43
CA GLU A 105 7.18 -12.38 3.75
C GLU A 105 8.14 -11.89 4.84
#